data_AF-A0A845QPB1-F1
#
_entry.id   AF-A0A845QPB1-F1
#
_cell.length_a   1.000
_cell.length_b   1.000
_cell.length_c   1.000
_cell.angle_alpha   90.00
_cell.angle_beta   90.00
_cell.angle_gamma   90.00
#
_symmetry.space_group_name_H-M   'P 1'
#
loop_
_entity.id
_entity.type
_entity.pdbx_description
1 polymer ?
#
loop_
_entity_poly.entity_id
_entity_poly.type
_entity_poly.pdbx_seq_one_letter_code
_entity_poly.pdbx_strand_id
1 'polypeptide(L)'
;MKKNQFTVLRGGLLDSAATSRKEFVSAYITNTRLMGVLGMYMHFKLPDNLVQRDLHQFFYFDAEEYGFETYHSVLGENRTRIFEIENSLIGGLGGKKIPLTEKQAQYLLQEYAEFNRAHNIPLPEGLSEYEFLLSEKATLSEPELYILMQKQCVRPENAYESINYFLMRIFGRDFKAAAFLSDRDILLDVFPEYDAGTFCKNTIEPTDAPNTFLCQSLVEFRNSYYIVLTEITLSGLTVCSFERNSIMKISPIEAAMLLSRSEFVTVYEMLEEPDSFSSETTPKAMTAMVTPHDTGKLYMIFHSDNKHVARKEYRLNEDVLGMYFVSDAGQVIAAAYTLEDIYLLEKDLAGSAISKSLIPTQRYEFQEPVLYEFIQSTMDRFETFVDIIQNNPGDEI
;
A
#
# COMPACT_ATOMS: atom_id res chain seq x y z
N MET A 1 -64.17 -2.94 28.21
CA MET A 1 -62.98 -2.10 27.97
C MET A 1 -61.99 -2.88 27.12
N LYS A 2 -61.79 -2.50 25.85
CA LYS A 2 -60.73 -3.09 25.01
C LYS A 2 -59.38 -2.52 25.46
N LYS A 3 -58.42 -3.38 25.77
CA LYS A 3 -57.02 -2.99 26.00
C LYS A 3 -56.52 -2.34 24.70
N ASN A 4 -56.29 -1.03 24.71
CA ASN A 4 -55.55 -0.37 23.65
C ASN A 4 -54.12 -0.95 23.68
N GLN A 5 -53.80 -1.81 22.70
CA GLN A 5 -52.41 -2.09 22.35
C GLN A 5 -51.86 -0.81 21.72
N PHE A 6 -51.16 -0.02 22.53
CA PHE A 6 -50.32 1.04 22.01
C PHE A 6 -49.13 0.37 21.31
N THR A 7 -49.13 0.35 19.98
CA THR A 7 -47.92 0.08 19.20
C THR A 7 -47.07 1.33 19.29
N VAL A 8 -45.94 1.24 19.99
CA VAL A 8 -44.93 2.30 20.00
C VAL A 8 -44.36 2.41 18.58
N LEU A 9 -44.80 3.40 17.82
CA LEU A 9 -44.09 3.83 16.63
C LEU A 9 -42.83 4.55 17.14
N ARG A 10 -41.65 3.94 16.98
CA ARG A 10 -40.38 4.64 17.19
C ARG A 10 -40.32 5.79 16.18
N GLY A 11 -40.66 6.99 16.63
CA GLY A 11 -40.40 8.21 15.89
C GLY A 11 -38.92 8.57 16.00
N GLY A 12 -38.29 8.78 14.85
CA GLY A 12 -37.05 9.56 14.69
C GLY A 12 -35.75 8.84 15.02
N LEU A 13 -35.10 8.31 14.00
CA LEU A 13 -33.71 8.63 13.64
C LEU A 13 -33.52 8.15 12.20
N LEU A 14 -32.89 8.99 11.38
CA LEU A 14 -32.42 8.62 10.05
C LEU A 14 -31.69 7.27 10.15
N ASP A 15 -31.84 6.41 9.14
CA ASP A 15 -31.02 5.20 9.02
C ASP A 15 -29.56 5.59 9.30
N SER A 16 -28.98 5.04 10.37
CA SER A 16 -27.68 5.48 10.89
C SER A 16 -26.79 4.29 11.18
N ALA A 17 -25.54 4.37 10.74
CA ALA A 17 -24.55 3.34 11.03
C ALA A 17 -24.24 3.26 12.53
N ALA A 18 -24.21 4.40 13.25
CA ALA A 18 -23.79 4.45 14.64
C ALA A 18 -24.74 3.74 15.60
N THR A 19 -26.04 4.03 15.53
CA THR A 19 -27.01 3.60 16.54
C THR A 19 -27.75 2.30 16.23
N SER A 20 -27.65 1.80 14.99
CA SER A 20 -28.40 0.62 14.57
C SER A 20 -27.77 -0.67 15.07
N ARG A 21 -28.62 -1.66 15.39
CA ARG A 21 -28.17 -3.03 15.62
C ARG A 21 -27.44 -3.52 14.37
N LYS A 22 -26.33 -4.23 14.57
CA LYS A 22 -25.51 -4.81 13.50
C LYS A 22 -25.58 -6.33 13.58
N GLU A 23 -25.77 -6.97 12.44
CA GLU A 23 -25.70 -8.43 12.28
C GLU A 23 -24.59 -8.75 11.29
N PHE A 24 -23.56 -9.46 11.74
CA PHE A 24 -22.41 -9.79 10.91
C PHE A 24 -22.79 -10.64 9.69
N VAL A 25 -22.27 -10.26 8.52
CA VAL A 25 -22.47 -11.00 7.26
C VAL A 25 -21.17 -11.63 6.81
N SER A 26 -20.12 -10.82 6.64
CA SER A 26 -18.83 -11.27 6.13
C SER A 26 -17.70 -10.31 6.48
N ALA A 27 -16.48 -10.80 6.43
CA ALA A 27 -15.27 -9.99 6.51
C ALA A 27 -14.13 -10.65 5.71
N TYR A 28 -13.16 -9.84 5.31
CA TYR A 28 -11.88 -10.33 4.78
C TYR A 28 -10.73 -9.41 5.21
N ILE A 29 -9.51 -9.93 5.10
CA ILE A 29 -8.25 -9.19 5.25
C ILE A 29 -7.37 -9.47 4.03
N THR A 30 -6.55 -8.51 3.60
CA THR A 30 -5.48 -8.81 2.64
C THR A 30 -4.36 -9.60 3.30
N ASN A 31 -3.69 -10.47 2.54
CA ASN A 31 -2.51 -11.19 3.03
C ASN A 31 -1.20 -10.42 2.79
N THR A 32 -1.19 -9.12 3.10
CA THR A 32 -0.13 -8.17 2.72
C THR A 32 0.69 -7.68 3.90
N ARG A 33 0.54 -8.25 5.10
CA ARG A 33 1.31 -7.83 6.30
C ARG A 33 2.81 -7.86 6.10
N LEU A 34 3.30 -8.78 5.25
CA LEU A 34 4.73 -8.87 4.93
C LEU A 34 5.26 -7.68 4.10
N MET A 35 4.35 -6.90 3.48
CA MET A 35 4.64 -5.61 2.85
C MET A 35 4.42 -4.42 3.80
N GLY A 36 4.00 -4.65 5.05
CA GLY A 36 3.81 -3.60 6.06
C GLY A 36 2.39 -3.13 6.25
N VAL A 37 1.49 -3.44 5.32
CA VAL A 37 0.14 -2.88 5.32
C VAL A 37 -0.93 -3.94 5.11
N LEU A 38 -2.13 -3.67 5.62
CA LEU A 38 -3.28 -4.57 5.57
C LEU A 38 -4.57 -3.80 5.31
N GLY A 39 -5.36 -4.27 4.34
CA GLY A 39 -6.73 -3.82 4.12
C GLY A 39 -7.72 -4.82 4.69
N MET A 40 -8.58 -4.39 5.61
CA MET A 40 -9.68 -5.19 6.15
C MET A 40 -11.03 -4.64 5.71
N TYR A 41 -11.97 -5.52 5.44
CA TYR A 41 -13.36 -5.19 5.15
C TYR A 41 -14.29 -5.96 6.06
N MET A 42 -15.35 -5.28 6.54
CA MET A 42 -16.44 -5.90 7.28
C MET A 42 -17.79 -5.47 6.72
N HIS A 43 -18.73 -6.42 6.68
CA HIS A 43 -20.10 -6.21 6.22
C HIS A 43 -21.10 -6.61 7.28
N PHE A 44 -22.00 -5.69 7.61
CA PHE A 44 -23.09 -5.91 8.53
C PHE A 44 -24.44 -5.64 7.87
N LYS A 45 -25.46 -6.40 8.24
CA LYS A 45 -26.86 -6.03 8.06
C LYS A 45 -27.32 -5.15 9.22
N LEU A 46 -28.14 -4.17 8.90
CA LEU A 46 -28.79 -3.25 9.83
C LEU A 46 -30.31 -3.54 9.84
N PRO A 47 -30.78 -4.54 10.60
CA PRO A 47 -32.19 -4.97 10.58
C PRO A 47 -33.18 -3.90 11.04
N ASP A 48 -32.71 -2.93 11.84
CA ASP A 48 -33.53 -1.83 12.35
C ASP A 48 -33.72 -0.69 11.34
N ASN A 49 -32.94 -0.68 10.25
CA ASN A 49 -33.02 0.35 9.20
C ASN A 49 -34.05 -0.04 8.13
N LEU A 50 -34.86 0.92 7.71
CA LEU A 50 -35.93 0.65 6.75
C LEU A 50 -35.45 0.70 5.30
N VAL A 51 -34.52 1.62 5.00
CA VAL A 51 -34.01 1.89 3.64
C VAL A 51 -32.57 1.38 3.49
N GLN A 52 -31.64 1.84 4.33
CA GLN A 52 -30.23 1.46 4.25
C GLN A 52 -29.91 0.29 5.18
N ARG A 53 -30.06 -0.92 4.65
CA ARG A 53 -29.97 -2.18 5.41
C ARG A 53 -28.57 -2.77 5.51
N ASP A 54 -27.58 -2.12 4.93
CA ASP A 54 -26.23 -2.64 4.80
C ASP A 54 -25.23 -1.60 5.31
N LEU A 55 -24.22 -2.06 6.04
CA LEU A 55 -23.08 -1.27 6.46
C LEU A 55 -21.81 -1.97 6.00
N HIS A 56 -21.09 -1.31 5.10
CA HIS A 56 -19.80 -1.72 4.60
C HIS A 56 -18.72 -0.88 5.30
N GLN A 57 -17.73 -1.52 5.91
CA GLN A 57 -16.66 -0.86 6.64
C GLN A 57 -15.32 -1.31 6.09
N PHE A 58 -14.41 -0.36 5.89
CA PHE A 58 -13.06 -0.56 5.37
C PHE A 58 -12.06 0.00 6.37
N PHE A 59 -11.05 -0.80 6.69
CA PHE A 59 -10.00 -0.47 7.64
C PHE A 59 -8.65 -0.65 6.95
N TYR A 60 -7.77 0.32 7.10
CA TYR A 60 -6.39 0.25 6.65
C TYR A 60 -5.48 0.22 7.87
N PHE A 61 -4.62 -0.79 7.94
CA PHE A 61 -3.65 -0.95 9.01
C PHE A 61 -2.24 -0.90 8.45
N ASP A 62 -1.40 -0.10 9.08
CA ASP A 62 0.04 -0.07 8.94
C ASP A 62 0.66 -0.79 10.16
N ALA A 63 1.48 -1.80 9.89
CA ALA A 63 2.09 -2.66 10.91
C ALA A 63 3.43 -2.12 11.43
N GLU A 64 3.90 -0.98 10.93
CA GLU A 64 5.24 -0.45 11.16
C GLU A 64 5.18 0.83 12.00
N GLU A 65 4.51 1.86 11.51
CA GLU A 65 4.52 3.21 12.08
C GLU A 65 3.13 3.73 12.45
N TYR A 66 2.14 3.60 11.56
CA TYR A 66 0.87 4.34 11.68
C TYR A 66 -0.27 3.56 12.34
N GLY A 67 -0.13 2.24 12.50
CA GLY A 67 -1.14 1.41 13.19
C GLY A 67 -2.48 1.39 12.45
N PHE A 68 -3.59 1.59 13.16
CA PHE A 68 -4.89 1.82 12.53
C PHE A 68 -4.97 3.24 11.96
N GLU A 69 -4.71 3.35 10.67
CA GLU A 69 -4.48 4.63 10.00
C GLU A 69 -5.75 5.22 9.34
N THR A 70 -6.48 4.41 8.57
CA THR A 70 -7.62 4.91 7.77
C THR A 70 -8.87 4.07 7.97
N TYR A 71 -10.02 4.74 8.08
CA TYR A 71 -11.35 4.14 8.13
C TYR A 71 -12.29 4.80 7.13
N HIS A 72 -13.06 3.98 6.42
CA HIS A 72 -14.16 4.43 5.58
C HIS A 72 -15.37 3.51 5.74
N SER A 73 -16.55 4.05 5.49
CA SER A 73 -17.79 3.27 5.48
C SER A 73 -18.74 3.68 4.37
N VAL A 74 -19.62 2.75 4.00
CA VAL A 74 -20.75 2.98 3.09
C VAL A 74 -22.00 2.42 3.72
N LEU A 75 -23.01 3.29 3.87
CA LEU A 75 -24.33 2.93 4.36
C LEU A 75 -25.28 2.69 3.16
N GLY A 76 -25.86 1.50 3.09
CA GLY A 76 -26.70 1.03 1.98
C GLY A 76 -25.92 0.30 0.89
N GLU A 77 -26.55 0.12 -0.27
CA GLU A 77 -26.07 -0.77 -1.34
C GLU A 77 -25.41 -0.04 -2.52
N ASN A 78 -24.81 1.14 -2.32
CA ASN A 78 -24.14 1.88 -3.40
C ASN A 78 -22.87 1.13 -3.86
N ARG A 79 -23.03 0.22 -4.82
CA ARG A 79 -21.97 -0.65 -5.34
C ARG A 79 -20.82 0.12 -5.95
N THR A 80 -21.08 1.23 -6.64
CA THR A 80 -20.04 2.06 -7.23
C THR A 80 -19.15 2.62 -6.12
N ARG A 81 -19.76 3.21 -5.08
CA ARG A 81 -19.01 3.77 -3.96
C ARG A 81 -18.23 2.73 -3.15
N ILE A 82 -18.83 1.55 -2.94
CA ILE A 82 -18.17 0.41 -2.28
C ILE A 82 -16.91 0.01 -3.07
N PHE A 83 -17.04 -0.09 -4.39
CA PHE A 83 -15.94 -0.49 -5.27
C PHE A 83 -14.85 0.59 -5.36
N GLU A 84 -15.20 1.87 -5.41
CA GLU A 84 -14.25 2.99 -5.36
C GLU A 84 -13.37 2.94 -4.10
N ILE A 85 -14.00 2.86 -2.92
CA ILE A 85 -13.29 2.84 -1.64
C ILE A 85 -12.43 1.57 -1.52
N GLU A 86 -12.97 0.43 -1.95
CA GLU A 86 -12.22 -0.83 -1.94
C GLU A 86 -10.97 -0.73 -2.82
N ASN A 87 -11.09 -0.20 -4.04
CA ASN A 87 -9.93 -0.06 -4.93
C ASN A 87 -8.93 0.98 -4.43
N SER A 88 -9.40 2.12 -3.91
CA SER A 88 -8.50 3.18 -3.44
C SER A 88 -7.68 2.76 -2.22
N LEU A 89 -8.26 1.97 -1.31
CA LEU A 89 -7.58 1.53 -0.07
C LEU A 89 -6.86 0.18 -0.21
N ILE A 90 -7.43 -0.74 -0.99
CA ILE A 90 -7.04 -2.16 -0.99
C ILE A 90 -6.50 -2.59 -2.35
N GLY A 91 -6.94 -1.95 -3.45
CA GLY A 91 -6.62 -2.34 -4.82
C GLY A 91 -5.12 -2.33 -5.14
N GLY A 92 -4.37 -1.37 -4.56
CA GLY A 92 -2.93 -1.24 -4.77
C GLY A 92 -2.05 -2.16 -3.92
N LEU A 93 -2.60 -2.90 -2.95
CA LEU A 93 -1.79 -3.65 -1.98
C LEU A 93 -1.15 -4.94 -2.54
N GLY A 94 -1.57 -5.39 -3.73
CA GLY A 94 -1.02 -6.58 -4.39
C GLY A 94 -1.34 -7.92 -3.69
N GLY A 95 -2.34 -7.94 -2.81
CA GLY A 95 -2.70 -9.10 -1.98
C GLY A 95 -4.01 -9.80 -2.37
N LYS A 96 -4.16 -11.04 -1.89
CA LYS A 96 -5.42 -11.79 -1.93
C LYS A 96 -6.32 -11.39 -0.76
N LYS A 97 -7.62 -11.32 -1.01
CA LYS A 97 -8.66 -11.11 0.01
C LYS A 97 -8.95 -12.45 0.71
N ILE A 98 -8.55 -12.60 1.95
CA ILE A 98 -8.69 -13.83 2.74
C ILE A 98 -9.86 -13.69 3.73
N PRO A 99 -10.87 -14.59 3.69
CA PRO A 99 -12.04 -14.49 4.56
C PRO A 99 -11.71 -14.53 6.05
N LEU A 100 -12.41 -13.72 6.85
CA LEU A 100 -12.35 -13.67 8.30
C LEU A 100 -13.70 -14.03 8.94
N THR A 101 -13.63 -14.58 10.15
CA THR A 101 -14.79 -14.60 11.06
C THR A 101 -14.93 -13.23 11.74
N GLU A 102 -16.11 -12.92 12.26
CA GLU A 102 -16.35 -11.70 13.05
C GLU A 102 -15.33 -11.56 14.18
N LYS A 103 -15.14 -12.64 14.95
CA LYS A 103 -14.19 -12.71 16.07
C LYS A 103 -12.73 -12.41 15.64
N GLN A 104 -12.31 -12.88 14.47
CA GLN A 104 -10.97 -12.62 13.93
C GLN A 104 -10.82 -11.15 13.50
N ALA A 105 -11.80 -10.60 12.79
CA ALA A 105 -11.77 -9.21 12.36
C ALA A 105 -11.81 -8.24 13.56
N GLN A 106 -12.63 -8.57 14.57
CA GLN A 106 -12.69 -7.84 15.83
C GLN A 106 -11.35 -7.87 16.58
N TYR A 107 -10.70 -9.04 16.65
CA TYR A 107 -9.38 -9.17 17.26
C TYR A 107 -8.32 -8.30 16.56
N LEU A 108 -8.27 -8.31 15.23
CA LEU A 108 -7.35 -7.47 14.46
C LEU A 108 -7.57 -5.98 14.71
N LEU A 109 -8.83 -5.52 14.64
CA LEU A 109 -9.15 -4.13 14.91
C LEU A 109 -8.72 -3.71 16.32
N GLN A 110 -8.91 -4.57 17.31
CA GLN A 110 -8.48 -4.32 18.69
C GLN A 110 -6.94 -4.30 18.81
N GLU A 111 -6.23 -5.20 18.14
CA GLU A 111 -4.75 -5.23 18.11
C GLU A 111 -4.19 -3.90 17.61
N TYR A 112 -4.70 -3.37 16.49
CA TYR A 112 -4.23 -2.10 15.94
C TYR A 112 -4.73 -0.88 16.73
N ALA A 113 -5.93 -0.93 17.32
CA ALA A 113 -6.38 0.13 18.22
C ALA A 113 -5.52 0.18 19.51
N GLU A 114 -5.06 -0.97 20.01
CA GLU A 114 -4.10 -1.05 21.11
C GLU A 114 -2.72 -0.54 20.68
N PHE A 115 -2.27 -0.85 19.47
CA PHE A 115 -1.04 -0.30 18.90
C PHE A 115 -1.09 1.24 18.86
N ASN A 116 -2.16 1.84 18.32
CA ASN A 116 -2.33 3.29 18.29
C ASN A 116 -2.25 3.89 19.69
N ARG A 117 -2.95 3.29 20.65
CA ARG A 117 -2.92 3.74 22.05
C ARG A 117 -1.51 3.67 22.65
N ALA A 118 -0.77 2.60 22.39
CA ALA A 118 0.58 2.42 22.92
C ALA A 118 1.57 3.45 22.34
N HIS A 119 1.35 3.90 21.10
CA HIS A 119 2.20 4.86 20.40
C HIS A 119 1.66 6.31 20.40
N ASN A 120 0.57 6.58 21.12
CA ASN A 120 -0.12 7.88 21.16
C ASN A 120 -0.59 8.37 19.78
N ILE A 121 -0.95 7.45 18.90
CA ILE A 121 -1.54 7.74 17.58
C ILE A 121 -3.07 7.84 17.77
N PRO A 122 -3.74 8.88 17.22
CA PRO A 122 -5.19 8.95 17.27
C PRO A 122 -5.83 7.81 16.48
N LEU A 123 -7.04 7.41 16.87
CA LEU A 123 -7.85 6.53 16.01
C LEU A 123 -8.42 7.36 14.85
N PRO A 124 -8.71 6.73 13.69
CA PRO A 124 -9.32 7.43 12.56
C PRO A 124 -10.70 8.03 12.89
N GLU A 125 -11.20 8.90 12.02
CA GLU A 125 -12.57 9.41 12.16
C GLU A 125 -13.63 8.29 12.05
N GLY A 126 -14.86 8.58 12.49
CA GLY A 126 -15.96 7.61 12.40
C GLY A 126 -16.05 6.63 13.58
N LEU A 127 -15.40 6.92 14.71
CA LEU A 127 -15.39 6.07 15.91
C LEU A 127 -16.78 5.55 16.31
N SER A 128 -17.82 6.39 16.28
CA SER A 128 -19.19 5.98 16.63
C SER A 128 -19.74 4.84 15.77
N GLU A 129 -19.16 4.58 14.60
CA GLU A 129 -19.59 3.50 13.70
C GLU A 129 -18.91 2.17 14.00
N TYR A 130 -17.70 2.16 14.55
CA TYR A 130 -16.92 0.95 14.81
C TYR A 130 -16.58 0.73 16.29
N GLU A 131 -16.91 1.65 17.20
CA GLU A 131 -16.63 1.54 18.64
C GLU A 131 -17.23 0.27 19.27
N PHE A 132 -18.35 -0.22 18.73
CA PHE A 132 -18.98 -1.44 19.21
C PHE A 132 -18.04 -2.66 19.07
N LEU A 133 -17.18 -2.67 18.06
CA LEU A 133 -16.18 -3.72 17.84
C LEU A 133 -15.04 -3.63 18.85
N LEU A 134 -14.81 -2.46 19.43
CA LEU A 134 -13.79 -2.22 20.46
C LEU A 134 -14.31 -2.47 21.88
N SER A 135 -15.64 -2.58 22.06
CA SER A 135 -16.27 -2.61 23.39
C SER A 135 -16.08 -3.93 24.15
N GLU A 136 -16.20 -5.07 23.47
CA GLU A 136 -16.01 -6.39 24.06
C GLU A 136 -14.68 -6.99 23.61
N LYS A 137 -13.82 -7.39 24.55
CA LYS A 137 -12.49 -7.93 24.23
C LYS A 137 -12.58 -9.25 23.47
N ALA A 138 -12.10 -9.26 22.23
CA ALA A 138 -11.96 -10.47 21.45
C ALA A 138 -10.75 -11.28 21.97
N THR A 139 -10.91 -12.59 22.12
CA THR A 139 -9.84 -13.48 22.60
C THR A 139 -9.67 -14.67 21.67
N LEU A 140 -8.46 -14.89 21.17
CA LEU A 140 -8.11 -16.02 20.32
C LEU A 140 -7.14 -16.94 21.07
N SER A 141 -7.32 -18.24 20.91
CA SER A 141 -6.36 -19.26 21.35
C SER A 141 -5.09 -19.22 20.49
N GLU A 142 -3.99 -19.81 20.96
CA GLU A 142 -2.73 -19.85 20.20
C GLU A 142 -2.89 -20.44 18.78
N PRO A 143 -3.64 -21.54 18.57
CA PRO A 143 -3.90 -22.04 17.21
C PRO A 143 -4.71 -21.04 16.36
N GLU A 144 -5.69 -20.35 16.94
CA GLU A 144 -6.46 -19.32 16.22
C GLU A 144 -5.59 -18.12 15.84
N LEU A 145 -4.66 -17.70 16.71
CA LEU A 145 -3.68 -16.65 16.44
C LEU A 145 -2.74 -17.04 15.31
N TYR A 146 -2.24 -18.28 15.31
CA TYR A 146 -1.39 -18.78 14.23
C TYR A 146 -2.15 -18.81 12.88
N ILE A 147 -3.39 -19.30 12.88
CA ILE A 147 -4.25 -19.28 11.68
C ILE A 147 -4.47 -17.84 11.21
N LEU A 148 -4.74 -16.91 12.12
CA LEU A 148 -4.94 -15.50 11.78
C LEU A 148 -3.68 -14.87 11.18
N MET A 149 -2.49 -15.19 11.69
CA MET A 149 -1.21 -14.77 11.10
C MET A 149 -1.04 -15.34 9.68
N GLN A 150 -1.37 -16.62 9.46
CA GLN A 150 -1.35 -17.22 8.12
C GLN A 150 -2.30 -16.55 7.12
N LYS A 151 -3.39 -15.92 7.59
CA LYS A 151 -4.31 -15.16 6.73
C LYS A 151 -3.78 -13.77 6.36
N GLN A 152 -2.98 -13.17 7.23
CA GLN A 152 -2.37 -11.85 7.04
C GLN A 152 -1.08 -11.88 6.22
N CYS A 153 -0.38 -13.02 6.19
CA CYS A 153 0.91 -13.15 5.52
C CYS A 153 0.79 -14.05 4.29
N VAL A 154 1.27 -13.57 3.13
CA VAL A 154 1.53 -14.44 1.99
C VAL A 154 2.61 -15.47 2.35
N ARG A 155 2.50 -16.69 1.79
CA ARG A 155 3.54 -17.70 1.95
C ARG A 155 4.59 -17.49 0.86
N PRO A 156 5.87 -17.30 1.22
CA PRO A 156 6.93 -17.23 0.22
C PRO A 156 6.95 -18.49 -0.66
N GLU A 157 7.21 -18.31 -1.95
CA GLU A 157 7.33 -19.38 -2.94
C GLU A 157 8.79 -19.74 -3.23
N ASN A 158 9.73 -18.86 -2.91
CA ASN A 158 11.16 -19.05 -3.13
C ASN A 158 12.04 -18.37 -2.07
N ALA A 159 13.34 -18.69 -2.07
CA ALA A 159 14.30 -18.21 -1.09
C ALA A 159 14.43 -16.67 -1.06
N TYR A 160 14.43 -16.01 -2.22
CA TYR A 160 14.55 -14.55 -2.30
C TYR A 160 13.33 -13.88 -1.69
N GLU A 161 12.14 -14.41 -1.95
CA GLU A 161 10.91 -13.90 -1.36
C GLU A 161 10.91 -14.06 0.17
N SER A 162 11.36 -15.21 0.69
CA SER A 162 11.51 -15.40 2.14
C SER A 162 12.47 -14.38 2.76
N ILE A 163 13.63 -14.17 2.13
CA ILE A 163 14.67 -13.26 2.62
C ILE A 163 14.18 -11.81 2.57
N ASN A 164 13.63 -11.37 1.44
CA ASN A 164 13.19 -9.99 1.27
C ASN A 164 12.03 -9.67 2.22
N TYR A 165 11.00 -10.51 2.33
CA TYR A 165 9.94 -10.28 3.32
C TYR A 165 10.46 -10.30 4.75
N PHE A 166 11.37 -11.23 5.08
CA PHE A 166 11.95 -11.27 6.42
C PHE A 166 12.69 -9.97 6.73
N LEU A 167 13.59 -9.52 5.86
CA LEU A 167 14.32 -8.26 6.03
C LEU A 167 13.40 -7.05 6.09
N MET A 168 12.36 -6.97 5.25
CA MET A 168 11.33 -5.93 5.34
C MET A 168 10.72 -5.87 6.75
N ARG A 169 10.33 -7.02 7.31
CA ARG A 169 9.74 -7.07 8.65
C ARG A 169 10.75 -6.76 9.76
N ILE A 170 12.03 -7.13 9.58
CA ILE A 170 13.11 -6.75 10.51
C ILE A 170 13.28 -5.23 10.54
N PHE A 171 13.43 -4.59 9.37
CA PHE A 171 13.67 -3.15 9.28
C PHE A 171 12.42 -2.32 9.63
N GLY A 172 11.22 -2.79 9.28
CA GLY A 172 9.95 -2.22 9.71
C GLY A 172 9.57 -2.54 11.17
N ARG A 173 10.40 -3.30 11.89
CA ARG A 173 10.22 -3.72 13.30
C ARG A 173 8.91 -4.47 13.61
N ASP A 174 8.23 -5.05 12.61
CA ASP A 174 7.13 -6.01 12.82
C ASP A 174 7.69 -7.41 13.12
N PHE A 175 8.25 -7.56 14.34
CA PHE A 175 8.86 -8.81 14.77
C PHE A 175 7.86 -9.97 14.87
N LYS A 176 6.55 -9.69 14.98
CA LYS A 176 5.53 -10.76 14.94
C LYS A 176 5.48 -11.42 13.57
N ALA A 177 5.55 -10.63 12.49
CA ALA A 177 5.60 -11.14 11.13
C ALA A 177 6.99 -11.72 10.79
N ALA A 178 8.08 -11.12 11.27
CA ALA A 178 9.43 -11.69 11.10
C ALA A 178 9.53 -13.07 11.77
N ALA A 179 9.01 -13.22 12.99
CA ALA A 179 8.94 -14.50 13.72
C ALA A 179 8.11 -15.56 12.98
N PHE A 180 7.10 -15.15 12.22
CA PHE A 180 6.30 -16.07 11.41
C PHE A 180 7.10 -16.67 10.23
N LEU A 181 8.11 -15.95 9.74
CA LEU A 181 9.01 -16.37 8.66
C LEU A 181 10.25 -17.12 9.17
N SER A 182 10.44 -17.19 10.48
CA SER A 182 11.64 -17.74 11.08
C SER A 182 11.38 -18.93 12.00
N ASP A 183 12.46 -19.62 12.35
CA ASP A 183 12.46 -20.54 13.47
C ASP A 183 12.35 -19.78 14.80
N ARG A 184 11.94 -20.46 15.87
CA ARG A 184 11.63 -19.87 17.18
C ARG A 184 12.87 -19.38 17.94
N ASP A 185 14.03 -19.91 17.62
CA ASP A 185 15.26 -19.73 18.42
C ASP A 185 16.20 -18.65 17.86
N ILE A 186 15.76 -17.83 16.89
CA ILE A 186 16.59 -16.78 16.30
C ILE A 186 16.41 -15.44 17.00
N LEU A 187 17.51 -14.68 17.14
CA LEU A 187 17.47 -13.29 17.59
C LEU A 187 17.02 -12.39 16.43
N LEU A 188 15.83 -11.81 16.54
CA LEU A 188 15.28 -10.93 15.50
C LEU A 188 15.83 -9.50 15.58
N ASP A 189 15.93 -8.93 16.78
CA ASP A 189 16.37 -7.54 16.95
C ASP A 189 17.90 -7.43 16.98
N VAL A 190 18.50 -7.47 15.79
CA VAL A 190 19.95 -7.24 15.59
C VAL A 190 20.29 -5.77 15.30
N PHE A 191 19.29 -4.88 15.36
CA PHE A 191 19.40 -3.42 15.20
C PHE A 191 18.69 -2.67 16.34
N PRO A 192 18.97 -2.98 17.63
CA PRO A 192 18.24 -2.40 18.75
C PRO A 192 18.41 -0.88 18.89
N GLU A 193 19.41 -0.31 18.24
CA GLU A 193 19.70 1.13 18.26
C GLU A 193 18.92 1.95 17.22
N TYR A 194 18.16 1.30 16.33
CA TYR A 194 17.35 1.95 15.29
C TYR A 194 15.86 1.69 15.48
N ASP A 195 15.05 2.71 15.24
CA ASP A 195 13.59 2.55 15.11
C ASP A 195 13.23 1.91 13.76
N ALA A 196 11.94 1.81 13.47
CA ALA A 196 11.46 1.35 12.18
C ALA A 196 12.06 2.21 11.05
N GLY A 197 12.42 1.55 9.95
CA GLY A 197 13.02 2.16 8.79
C GLY A 197 12.53 1.56 7.49
N THR A 198 12.78 2.27 6.40
CA THR A 198 12.32 1.90 5.08
C THR A 198 13.35 1.00 4.39
N PHE A 199 12.93 -0.19 3.98
CA PHE A 199 13.76 -1.14 3.23
C PHE A 199 13.73 -0.79 1.73
N CYS A 200 14.67 0.06 1.29
CA CYS A 200 14.61 0.66 -0.05
C CYS A 200 15.05 -0.30 -1.16
N LYS A 201 16.12 -1.07 -0.94
CA LYS A 201 16.70 -1.99 -1.94
C LYS A 201 17.44 -3.12 -1.24
N ASN A 202 17.50 -4.29 -1.88
CA ASN A 202 18.32 -5.39 -1.42
C ASN A 202 18.91 -6.19 -2.58
N THR A 203 20.14 -6.65 -2.40
CA THR A 203 20.80 -7.59 -3.31
C THR A 203 21.20 -8.83 -2.52
N ILE A 204 20.75 -9.99 -2.98
CA ILE A 204 20.99 -11.28 -2.32
C ILE A 204 22.01 -12.08 -3.12
N GLU A 205 23.12 -12.46 -2.51
CA GLU A 205 24.13 -13.33 -3.11
C GLU A 205 24.27 -14.64 -2.32
N PRO A 206 24.23 -15.82 -2.96
CA PRO A 206 24.53 -17.08 -2.27
C PRO A 206 25.99 -17.09 -1.82
N THR A 207 26.25 -17.69 -0.66
CA THR A 207 27.62 -17.93 -0.16
C THR A 207 28.09 -19.35 -0.48
N ASP A 208 29.33 -19.68 -0.11
CA ASP A 208 29.85 -21.06 -0.22
C ASP A 208 29.17 -22.03 0.75
N ALA A 209 28.51 -21.50 1.80
CA ALA A 209 27.80 -22.31 2.78
C ALA A 209 26.39 -22.69 2.24
N PRO A 210 25.93 -23.94 2.45
CA PRO A 210 24.62 -24.38 1.97
C PRO A 210 23.47 -23.49 2.46
N ASN A 211 22.58 -23.10 1.54
CA ASN A 211 21.39 -22.27 1.80
C ASN A 211 21.66 -20.99 2.59
N THR A 212 22.87 -20.46 2.49
CA THR A 212 23.29 -19.25 3.18
C THR A 212 23.50 -18.13 2.16
N PHE A 213 23.05 -16.94 2.51
CA PHE A 213 22.97 -15.80 1.61
C PHE A 213 23.52 -14.55 2.30
N LEU A 214 24.37 -13.83 1.59
CA LEU A 214 24.80 -12.49 1.96
C LEU A 214 23.83 -11.49 1.33
N CYS A 215 23.25 -10.63 2.17
CA CYS A 215 22.32 -9.59 1.73
C CYS A 215 22.99 -8.23 1.91
N GLN A 216 22.96 -7.42 0.85
CA GLN A 216 23.33 -6.02 0.90
C GLN A 216 22.07 -5.18 0.76
N SER A 217 21.62 -4.61 1.88
CA SER A 217 20.40 -3.82 1.96
C SER A 217 20.71 -2.33 2.02
N LEU A 218 20.01 -1.53 1.23
CA LEU A 218 19.90 -0.09 1.41
C LEU A 218 18.66 0.20 2.25
N VAL A 219 18.87 0.84 3.40
CA VAL A 219 17.81 1.12 4.38
C VAL A 219 17.86 2.58 4.76
N GLU A 220 16.69 3.19 4.94
CA GLU A 220 16.53 4.54 5.46
C GLU A 220 16.03 4.50 6.91
N PHE A 221 16.77 5.13 7.81
CA PHE A 221 16.33 5.36 9.19
C PHE A 221 16.32 6.87 9.47
N ARG A 222 15.16 7.43 9.82
CA ARG A 222 15.00 8.85 10.19
C ARG A 222 15.74 9.81 9.22
N ASN A 223 15.47 9.67 7.92
CA ASN A 223 16.06 10.50 6.84
C ASN A 223 17.58 10.35 6.69
N SER A 224 18.15 9.23 7.13
CA SER A 224 19.56 8.88 6.89
C SER A 224 19.65 7.51 6.24
N TYR A 225 20.46 7.40 5.18
CA TYR A 225 20.64 6.17 4.43
C TYR A 225 21.81 5.34 4.95
N TYR A 226 21.64 4.03 4.93
CA TYR A 226 22.62 3.06 5.38
C TYR A 226 22.72 1.89 4.41
N ILE A 227 23.94 1.41 4.19
CA ILE A 227 24.19 0.09 3.62
C ILE A 227 24.36 -0.88 4.79
N VAL A 228 23.57 -1.94 4.78
CA VAL A 228 23.57 -2.99 5.80
C VAL A 228 23.96 -4.30 5.14
N LEU A 229 24.94 -5.00 5.72
CA LEU A 229 25.31 -6.36 5.32
C LEU A 229 24.81 -7.35 6.37
N THR A 230 23.99 -8.30 5.95
CA THR A 230 23.49 -9.38 6.80
C THR A 230 23.72 -10.73 6.15
N GLU A 231 23.95 -11.75 6.98
CA GLU A 231 23.96 -13.14 6.53
C GLU A 231 22.68 -13.85 7.00
N ILE A 232 22.03 -14.57 6.09
CA ILE A 232 20.80 -15.31 6.35
C ILE A 232 20.97 -16.75 5.90
N THR A 233 20.61 -17.70 6.76
CA THR A 233 20.52 -19.12 6.41
C THR A 233 19.08 -19.58 6.41
N LEU A 234 18.70 -20.36 5.39
CA LEU A 234 17.37 -20.94 5.24
C LEU A 234 17.37 -22.45 5.48
N SER A 235 16.34 -22.93 6.17
CA SER A 235 15.92 -24.33 6.19
C SER A 235 14.61 -24.46 5.38
N GLY A 236 14.73 -24.92 4.13
CA GLY A 236 13.64 -24.78 3.16
C GLY A 236 13.41 -23.31 2.84
N LEU A 237 12.26 -22.76 3.25
CA LEU A 237 11.89 -21.35 3.09
C LEU A 237 11.80 -20.59 4.43
N THR A 238 12.14 -21.26 5.53
CA THR A 238 12.15 -20.67 6.88
C THR A 238 13.54 -20.15 7.22
N VAL A 239 13.62 -18.94 7.77
CA VAL A 239 14.88 -18.36 8.26
C VAL A 239 15.30 -19.04 9.55
N CYS A 240 16.46 -19.69 9.57
CA CYS A 240 16.99 -20.39 10.74
C CYS A 240 18.26 -19.75 11.33
N SER A 241 18.93 -18.86 10.59
CA SER A 241 20.00 -18.01 11.10
C SER A 241 19.89 -16.63 10.48
N PHE A 242 20.21 -15.61 11.28
CA PHE A 242 20.22 -14.21 10.87
C PHE A 242 21.27 -13.45 11.67
N GLU A 243 22.26 -12.91 10.97
CA GLU A 243 23.35 -12.17 11.58
C GLU A 243 23.60 -10.83 10.87
N ARG A 244 23.88 -9.80 11.66
CA ARG A 244 24.33 -8.49 11.17
C ARG A 244 25.85 -8.48 11.08
N ASN A 245 26.38 -8.40 9.86
CA ASN A 245 27.81 -8.36 9.61
C ASN A 245 28.36 -6.94 9.70
N SER A 246 27.69 -5.97 9.09
CA SER A 246 28.08 -4.56 9.16
C SER A 246 26.94 -3.61 8.84
N ILE A 247 27.11 -2.35 9.25
CA ILE A 247 26.23 -1.23 8.90
C ILE A 247 27.10 0.01 8.65
N MET A 248 26.84 0.72 7.56
CA MET A 248 27.58 1.90 7.14
C MET A 248 26.62 2.99 6.72
N LYS A 249 26.75 4.19 7.31
CA LYS A 249 26.01 5.37 6.86
C LYS A 249 26.58 5.84 5.51
N ILE A 250 25.69 6.19 4.60
CA ILE A 250 26.04 6.78 3.30
C ILE A 250 25.35 8.14 3.11
N SER A 251 25.81 8.90 2.12
CA SER A 251 25.20 10.18 1.74
C SER A 251 23.91 9.98 0.94
N PRO A 252 23.00 10.98 0.93
CA PRO A 252 21.81 10.95 0.06
C PRO A 252 22.15 10.80 -1.43
N ILE A 253 23.27 11.38 -1.88
CA ILE A 253 23.73 11.26 -3.28
C ILE A 253 24.10 9.80 -3.60
N GLU A 254 24.85 9.14 -2.73
CA GLU A 254 25.16 7.71 -2.91
C GLU A 254 23.90 6.84 -2.89
N ALA A 255 22.93 7.15 -2.02
CA ALA A 255 21.66 6.46 -1.98
C ALA A 255 20.86 6.66 -3.28
N ALA A 256 20.79 7.89 -3.79
CA ALA A 256 20.17 8.21 -5.07
C ALA A 256 20.83 7.44 -6.23
N MET A 257 22.17 7.37 -6.25
CA MET A 257 22.91 6.57 -7.25
C MET A 257 22.58 5.07 -7.17
N LEU A 258 22.39 4.52 -5.97
CA LEU A 258 22.01 3.10 -5.79
C LEU A 258 20.56 2.80 -6.18
N LEU A 259 19.68 3.80 -6.04
CA LEU A 259 18.26 3.74 -6.38
C LEU A 259 17.96 4.14 -7.83
N SER A 260 18.91 4.80 -8.48
CA SER A 260 18.82 5.24 -9.88
C SER A 260 18.38 4.10 -10.80
N ARG A 261 17.52 4.48 -11.75
CA ARG A 261 16.92 3.62 -12.76
C ARG A 261 16.38 4.45 -13.91
N SER A 262 16.21 3.81 -15.06
CA SER A 262 15.60 4.45 -16.21
C SER A 262 14.15 4.84 -15.95
N GLU A 263 13.70 5.91 -16.61
CA GLU A 263 12.30 6.31 -16.68
C GLU A 263 11.91 6.55 -18.14
N PHE A 264 10.84 5.88 -18.56
CA PHE A 264 10.25 5.99 -19.88
C PHE A 264 9.04 6.90 -19.78
N VAL A 265 8.99 7.94 -20.60
CA VAL A 265 7.93 8.95 -20.55
C VAL A 265 7.28 9.11 -21.92
N THR A 266 5.96 9.10 -21.97
CA THR A 266 5.16 9.42 -23.15
C THR A 266 4.25 10.61 -22.83
N VAL A 267 4.36 11.67 -23.62
CA VAL A 267 3.59 12.91 -23.46
C VAL A 267 2.45 12.93 -24.46
N TYR A 268 1.28 13.32 -23.99
CA TYR A 268 0.07 13.51 -24.79
C TYR A 268 -0.49 14.91 -24.59
N GLU A 269 -0.96 15.52 -25.67
CA GLU A 269 -1.83 16.71 -25.58
C GLU A 269 -3.28 16.27 -25.50
N MET A 270 -4.02 16.88 -24.56
CA MET A 270 -5.46 16.76 -24.42
C MET A 270 -6.16 17.82 -25.26
N LEU A 271 -7.11 17.38 -26.09
CA LEU A 271 -8.03 18.26 -26.81
C LEU A 271 -9.25 18.67 -25.95
N GLU A 272 -9.46 17.97 -24.84
CA GLU A 272 -10.50 18.25 -23.85
C GLU A 272 -9.89 18.94 -22.62
N GLU A 273 -10.74 19.54 -21.79
CA GLU A 273 -10.32 20.14 -20.52
C GLU A 273 -9.68 19.07 -19.60
N PRO A 274 -8.61 19.39 -18.86
CA PRO A 274 -7.93 18.45 -17.96
C PRO A 274 -8.85 17.73 -16.97
N ASP A 275 -9.90 18.42 -16.51
CA ASP A 275 -10.90 17.87 -15.59
C ASP A 275 -11.76 16.75 -16.21
N SER A 276 -11.69 16.50 -17.52
CA SER A 276 -12.30 15.32 -18.14
C SER A 276 -11.55 14.03 -17.81
N PHE A 277 -10.30 14.11 -17.35
CA PHE A 277 -9.56 12.98 -16.81
C PHE A 277 -9.91 12.75 -15.34
N SER A 278 -10.31 11.53 -15.01
CA SER A 278 -10.61 11.07 -13.66
C SER A 278 -10.18 9.62 -13.46
N SER A 279 -10.35 9.10 -12.25
CA SER A 279 -10.11 7.68 -11.98
C SER A 279 -11.01 6.75 -12.81
N GLU A 280 -12.13 7.22 -13.35
CA GLU A 280 -13.01 6.40 -14.21
C GLU A 280 -12.57 6.38 -15.67
N THR A 281 -11.61 7.23 -16.07
CA THR A 281 -11.20 7.40 -17.46
C THR A 281 -10.55 6.14 -18.02
N THR A 282 -9.77 5.42 -17.19
CA THR A 282 -9.12 4.17 -17.59
C THR A 282 -9.20 3.11 -16.48
N PRO A 283 -9.15 1.81 -16.83
CA PRO A 283 -9.03 0.74 -15.86
C PRO A 283 -7.85 0.88 -14.89
N LYS A 284 -6.70 1.43 -15.32
CA LYS A 284 -5.56 1.65 -14.42
C LYS A 284 -5.72 2.87 -13.51
N ALA A 285 -6.27 3.97 -14.04
CA ALA A 285 -6.54 5.16 -13.22
C ALA A 285 -7.54 4.88 -12.09
N MET A 286 -8.42 3.89 -12.29
CA MET A 286 -9.41 3.44 -11.32
C MET A 286 -8.81 2.82 -10.06
N THR A 287 -7.61 2.27 -10.17
CA THR A 287 -6.87 1.67 -9.06
C THR A 287 -5.72 2.55 -8.57
N ALA A 288 -5.61 3.77 -9.10
CA ALA A 288 -4.51 4.65 -8.79
C ALA A 288 -4.72 5.37 -7.45
N MET A 289 -3.62 5.59 -6.73
CA MET A 289 -3.58 6.60 -5.69
C MET A 289 -3.50 7.97 -6.37
N VAL A 290 -4.42 8.87 -6.02
CA VAL A 290 -4.52 10.20 -6.63
C VAL A 290 -4.02 11.26 -5.68
N THR A 291 -2.99 11.99 -6.09
CA THR A 291 -2.38 13.08 -5.33
C THR A 291 -2.52 14.40 -6.09
N PRO A 292 -3.18 15.41 -5.52
CA PRO A 292 -3.21 16.75 -6.12
C PRO A 292 -1.84 17.43 -5.96
N HIS A 293 -1.42 18.13 -7.01
CA HIS A 293 -0.25 19.00 -7.06
C HIS A 293 -0.64 20.39 -7.58
N ASP A 294 0.24 21.37 -7.44
CA ASP A 294 -0.06 22.76 -7.80
C ASP A 294 -0.32 22.97 -9.30
N THR A 295 0.22 22.10 -10.15
CA THR A 295 0.11 22.18 -11.63
C THR A 295 -0.67 21.01 -12.24
N GLY A 296 -1.34 20.20 -11.43
CA GLY A 296 -2.10 19.06 -11.94
C GLY A 296 -2.37 17.96 -10.92
N LYS A 297 -2.76 16.77 -11.40
CA LYS A 297 -3.07 15.60 -10.57
C LYS A 297 -2.19 14.41 -10.97
N LEU A 298 -1.55 13.79 -9.98
CA LEU A 298 -0.76 12.57 -10.15
C LEU A 298 -1.61 11.34 -9.81
N TYR A 299 -1.64 10.38 -10.72
CA TYR A 299 -2.28 9.07 -10.57
C TYR A 299 -1.17 8.03 -10.52
N MET A 300 -0.81 7.58 -9.32
CA MET A 300 0.19 6.53 -9.12
C MET A 300 -0.47 5.15 -9.17
N ILE A 301 -0.02 4.32 -10.09
CA ILE A 301 -0.59 3.00 -10.38
C ILE A 301 0.37 1.93 -9.89
N PHE A 302 -0.09 1.08 -8.98
CA PHE A 302 0.66 -0.05 -8.46
C PHE A 302 0.42 -1.32 -9.29
N HIS A 303 1.37 -2.25 -9.25
CA HIS A 303 1.16 -3.61 -9.71
C HIS A 303 0.10 -4.29 -8.84
N SER A 304 -0.71 -5.15 -9.46
CA SER A 304 -1.74 -5.92 -8.76
C SER A 304 -1.18 -7.11 -7.95
N ASP A 305 0.14 -7.29 -7.92
CA ASP A 305 0.82 -8.35 -7.20
C ASP A 305 2.19 -7.89 -6.69
N ASN A 306 2.73 -8.62 -5.71
CA ASN A 306 4.03 -8.34 -5.08
C ASN A 306 5.16 -9.22 -5.65
N LYS A 307 5.11 -9.59 -6.94
CA LYS A 307 6.12 -10.50 -7.54
C LYS A 307 7.53 -9.95 -7.57
N HIS A 308 7.71 -8.63 -7.49
CA HIS A 308 9.03 -8.00 -7.42
C HIS A 308 9.82 -8.47 -6.18
N VAL A 309 9.14 -8.89 -5.10
CA VAL A 309 9.75 -9.43 -3.87
C VAL A 309 10.50 -10.75 -4.11
N ALA A 310 10.13 -11.51 -5.15
CA ALA A 310 10.78 -12.78 -5.51
C ALA A 310 12.12 -12.61 -6.23
N ARG A 311 12.62 -11.38 -6.41
CA ARG A 311 13.83 -11.08 -7.16
C ARG A 311 15.07 -11.08 -6.27
N LYS A 312 16.19 -11.48 -6.86
CA LYS A 312 17.53 -11.40 -6.28
C LYS A 312 17.91 -9.95 -5.95
N GLU A 313 17.60 -9.04 -6.88
CA GLU A 313 17.65 -7.60 -6.65
C GLU A 313 16.22 -7.13 -6.42
N TYR A 314 15.93 -6.74 -5.19
CA TYR A 314 14.66 -6.16 -4.78
C TYR A 314 14.80 -4.65 -4.69
N ARG A 315 13.76 -3.93 -5.11
CA ARG A 315 13.61 -2.48 -4.92
C ARG A 315 12.18 -2.20 -4.49
N LEU A 316 12.03 -1.33 -3.49
CA LEU A 316 10.72 -0.96 -2.94
C LEU A 316 9.81 -0.41 -4.03
N ASN A 317 10.34 0.51 -4.84
CA ASN A 317 9.61 1.23 -5.89
C ASN A 317 9.34 0.40 -7.17
N GLU A 318 9.60 -0.91 -7.16
CA GLU A 318 9.17 -1.84 -8.22
C GLU A 318 7.76 -2.38 -7.99
N ASP A 319 7.10 -1.96 -6.91
CA ASP A 319 5.66 -2.11 -6.70
C ASP A 319 4.84 -1.16 -7.60
N VAL A 320 5.41 -0.01 -8.00
CA VAL A 320 4.80 0.95 -8.92
C VAL A 320 4.89 0.45 -10.37
N LEU A 321 3.74 0.20 -10.98
CA LEU A 321 3.63 -0.08 -12.41
C LEU A 321 3.93 1.17 -13.23
N GLY A 322 3.41 2.31 -12.81
CA GLY A 322 3.69 3.59 -13.45
C GLY A 322 2.75 4.68 -13.01
N MET A 323 2.77 5.81 -13.72
CA MET A 323 2.12 7.04 -13.31
C MET A 323 1.43 7.70 -14.50
N TYR A 324 0.27 8.30 -14.26
CA TYR A 324 -0.25 9.37 -15.11
C TYR A 324 -0.16 10.69 -14.36
N PHE A 325 0.44 11.71 -14.97
CA PHE A 325 0.31 13.09 -14.51
C PHE A 325 -0.57 13.86 -15.49
N VAL A 326 -1.68 14.40 -15.00
CA VAL A 326 -2.59 15.24 -15.77
C VAL A 326 -2.36 16.67 -15.36
N SER A 327 -1.68 17.43 -16.22
CA SER A 327 -1.37 18.83 -15.98
C SER A 327 -2.58 19.73 -16.25
N ASP A 328 -2.67 20.84 -15.54
CA ASP A 328 -3.68 21.88 -15.77
C ASP A 328 -3.48 22.59 -17.12
N ALA A 329 -2.30 22.47 -17.72
CA ALA A 329 -1.97 22.98 -19.05
C ALA A 329 -2.46 22.11 -20.21
N GLY A 330 -3.15 21.00 -19.93
CA GLY A 330 -3.71 20.12 -20.97
C GLY A 330 -2.79 19.01 -21.45
N GLN A 331 -1.75 18.66 -20.71
CA GLN A 331 -0.92 17.47 -20.98
C GLN A 331 -1.32 16.27 -20.10
N VAL A 332 -1.33 15.07 -20.69
CA VAL A 332 -1.22 13.80 -19.94
C VAL A 332 0.16 13.24 -20.15
N ILE A 333 0.87 12.98 -19.07
CA ILE A 333 2.20 12.39 -19.07
C ILE A 333 2.10 10.99 -18.48
N ALA A 334 2.36 9.97 -19.29
CA ALA A 334 2.52 8.61 -18.83
C ALA A 334 3.99 8.33 -18.54
N ALA A 335 4.32 7.83 -17.35
CA ALA A 335 5.69 7.49 -16.99
C ALA A 335 5.75 6.10 -16.35
N ALA A 336 6.77 5.33 -16.69
CA ALA A 336 7.05 4.05 -16.06
C ALA A 336 8.55 3.74 -16.05
N TYR A 337 8.96 2.79 -15.22
CA TYR A 337 10.38 2.49 -15.01
C TYR A 337 10.90 1.32 -15.85
N THR A 338 10.01 0.69 -16.61
CA THR A 338 10.36 -0.34 -17.57
C THR A 338 9.67 -0.08 -18.90
N LEU A 339 10.29 -0.58 -19.98
CA LEU A 339 9.70 -0.49 -21.31
C LEU A 339 8.37 -1.25 -21.38
N GLU A 340 8.27 -2.40 -20.70
CA GLU A 340 7.05 -3.22 -20.66
C GLU A 340 5.89 -2.44 -20.05
N ASP A 341 6.13 -1.74 -18.94
CA ASP A 341 5.10 -1.04 -18.19
C ASP A 341 4.63 0.23 -18.89
N ILE A 342 5.53 1.00 -19.52
CA ILE A 342 5.10 2.17 -20.31
C ILE A 342 4.20 1.73 -21.47
N TYR A 343 4.48 0.61 -22.13
CA TYR A 343 3.58 0.05 -23.15
C TYR A 343 2.20 -0.31 -22.59
N LEU A 344 2.12 -0.80 -21.35
CA LEU A 344 0.84 -1.09 -20.69
C LEU A 344 0.05 0.20 -20.41
N LEU A 345 0.73 1.28 -20.01
CA LEU A 345 0.10 2.60 -19.81
C LEU A 345 -0.40 3.19 -21.14
N GLU A 346 0.43 3.17 -22.18
CA GLU A 346 0.05 3.68 -23.50
C GLU A 346 -1.16 2.93 -24.07
N LYS A 347 -1.20 1.60 -23.89
CA LYS A 347 -2.32 0.76 -24.31
C LYS A 347 -3.59 1.06 -23.52
N ASP A 348 -3.46 1.32 -22.22
CA ASP A 348 -4.57 1.67 -21.34
C ASP A 348 -5.19 3.02 -21.73
N LEU A 349 -4.36 4.04 -22.00
CA LEU A 349 -4.81 5.33 -22.55
C LEU A 349 -5.44 5.17 -23.94
N ALA A 350 -4.83 4.37 -24.84
CA ALA A 350 -5.38 4.14 -26.18
C ALA A 350 -6.73 3.42 -26.16
N GLY A 351 -7.00 2.61 -25.13
CA GLY A 351 -8.29 1.93 -24.93
C GLY A 351 -9.34 2.75 -24.19
N SER A 352 -8.98 3.95 -23.72
CA SER A 352 -9.82 4.79 -22.85
C SER A 352 -10.91 5.55 -23.60
N ALA A 353 -11.87 6.09 -22.84
CA ALA A 353 -12.94 6.95 -23.37
C ALA A 353 -12.41 8.24 -24.02
N ILE A 354 -11.28 8.76 -23.54
CA ILE A 354 -10.64 10.00 -24.02
C ILE A 354 -9.60 9.76 -25.12
N SER A 355 -9.38 8.51 -25.55
CA SER A 355 -8.35 8.14 -26.52
C SER A 355 -8.37 8.97 -27.81
N LYS A 356 -9.55 9.39 -28.28
CA LYS A 356 -9.71 10.23 -29.48
C LYS A 356 -9.31 11.69 -29.27
N SER A 357 -9.26 12.11 -28.02
CA SER A 357 -8.93 13.45 -27.55
C SER A 357 -7.48 13.53 -27.02
N LEU A 358 -6.72 12.43 -27.11
CA LEU A 358 -5.31 12.36 -26.74
C LEU A 358 -4.43 12.24 -27.99
N ILE A 359 -3.52 13.20 -28.17
CA ILE A 359 -2.54 13.18 -29.26
C ILE A 359 -1.15 12.92 -28.66
N PRO A 360 -0.50 11.77 -28.93
CA PRO A 360 0.87 11.56 -28.48
C PRO A 360 1.80 12.55 -29.20
N THR A 361 2.56 13.33 -28.45
CA THR A 361 3.48 14.33 -28.99
C THR A 361 4.92 13.81 -28.99
N GLN A 362 5.42 13.37 -27.83
CA GLN A 362 6.80 12.93 -27.66
C GLN A 362 6.94 11.68 -26.79
N ARG A 363 8.08 11.00 -26.95
CA ARG A 363 8.52 9.86 -26.14
C ARG A 363 9.98 10.05 -25.74
N TYR A 364 10.29 9.78 -24.48
CA TYR A 364 11.62 9.96 -23.90
C TYR A 364 12.05 8.70 -23.12
N GLU A 365 13.35 8.50 -23.06
CA GLU A 365 14.01 7.57 -22.14
C GLU A 365 15.06 8.38 -21.37
N PHE A 366 14.89 8.46 -20.06
CA PHE A 366 15.83 9.08 -19.14
C PHE A 366 16.61 8.00 -18.40
N GLN A 367 17.89 8.27 -18.11
CA GLN A 367 18.72 7.37 -17.30
C GLN A 367 18.37 7.44 -15.80
N GLU A 368 17.74 8.54 -15.38
CA GLU A 368 17.28 8.80 -14.03
C GLU A 368 15.82 9.28 -14.09
N PRO A 369 15.00 9.04 -13.05
CA PRO A 369 13.62 9.52 -13.02
C PRO A 369 13.54 11.05 -12.94
N VAL A 370 12.70 11.67 -13.78
CA VAL A 370 12.57 13.13 -13.91
C VAL A 370 11.12 13.63 -13.75
N LEU A 371 10.12 12.75 -13.80
CA LEU A 371 8.72 13.18 -13.69
C LEU A 371 8.43 13.94 -12.38
N TYR A 372 8.97 13.47 -11.26
CA TYR A 372 8.79 14.14 -9.98
C TYR A 372 9.45 15.52 -9.92
N GLU A 373 10.64 15.66 -10.51
CA GLU A 373 11.33 16.95 -10.63
C GLU A 373 10.50 17.92 -11.48
N PHE A 374 9.92 17.45 -12.58
CA PHE A 374 8.99 18.24 -13.38
C PHE A 374 7.78 18.72 -12.57
N ILE A 375 7.12 17.81 -11.84
CA ILE A 375 5.95 18.15 -11.01
C ILE A 375 6.31 19.20 -9.94
N GLN A 376 7.51 19.10 -9.36
CA GLN A 376 8.01 20.04 -8.34
C GLN A 376 8.49 21.37 -8.93
N SER A 377 8.95 21.39 -10.19
CA SER A 377 9.45 22.59 -10.87
C SER A 377 8.37 23.65 -11.12
N THR A 378 7.09 23.31 -10.95
CA THR A 378 5.92 24.16 -11.27
C THR A 378 5.83 24.63 -12.73
N MET A 379 6.58 23.99 -13.64
CA MET A 379 6.53 24.30 -15.06
C MET A 379 5.25 23.75 -15.71
N ASP A 380 4.69 24.52 -16.65
CA ASP A 380 3.43 24.14 -17.32
C ASP A 380 3.59 23.03 -18.36
N ARG A 381 4.79 22.91 -18.97
CA ARG A 381 5.01 22.02 -20.12
C ARG A 381 6.25 21.15 -19.95
N PHE A 382 6.07 19.85 -20.15
CA PHE A 382 7.14 18.87 -19.99
C PHE A 382 8.28 19.09 -20.98
N GLU A 383 7.99 19.46 -22.23
CA GLU A 383 9.02 19.67 -23.24
C GLU A 383 9.95 20.83 -22.84
N THR A 384 9.41 21.90 -22.29
CA THR A 384 10.20 23.03 -21.79
C THR A 384 11.11 22.61 -20.64
N PHE A 385 10.63 21.76 -19.74
CA PHE A 385 11.44 21.20 -18.66
C PHE A 385 12.60 20.35 -19.20
N VAL A 386 12.32 19.47 -20.17
CA VAL A 386 13.34 18.64 -20.82
C VAL A 386 14.42 19.49 -21.50
N ASP A 387 14.03 20.57 -22.19
CA ASP A 387 14.97 21.49 -22.82
C ASP A 387 15.90 22.16 -21.79
N ILE A 388 15.41 22.49 -20.60
CA ILE A 388 16.24 23.09 -19.54
C ILE A 388 17.26 22.10 -19.02
N ILE A 389 16.85 20.89 -18.64
CA ILE A 389 17.76 19.90 -18.05
C ILE A 389 18.79 19.38 -19.08
N GLN A 390 18.47 19.39 -20.38
CA GLN A 390 19.43 19.07 -21.43
C GLN A 390 20.47 20.18 -21.65
N ASN A 391 20.08 21.45 -21.51
CA ASN A 391 20.94 22.59 -21.79
C ASN A 391 21.72 23.11 -20.56
N ASN A 392 21.27 22.80 -19.34
CA ASN A 392 21.92 23.16 -18.08
C ASN A 392 22.05 21.94 -17.14
N PRO A 393 22.95 20.97 -17.43
CA PRO A 393 23.09 19.75 -16.63
C PRO A 393 23.75 19.95 -15.25
N GLY A 394 23.73 21.16 -14.67
CA GLY A 394 24.52 21.47 -13.47
C GLY A 394 24.03 22.61 -12.58
N ASP A 395 22.87 23.22 -12.85
CA ASP A 395 22.27 24.18 -11.92
C ASP A 395 21.00 23.53 -11.34
N GLU A 396 20.96 23.39 -10.01
CA GLU A 396 19.79 22.94 -9.24
C GLU A 396 18.56 23.78 -9.64
N ILE A 397 17.48 23.12 -10.09
CA ILE A 397 16.15 23.72 -10.28
C ILE A 397 15.40 23.68 -8.96
#